data_AF-A0A657LVE2-F1
#
_entry.id   AF-A0A657LVE2-F1
#
_cell.length_a   1.000
_cell.length_b   1.000
_cell.length_c   1.000
_cell.angle_alpha   90.00
_cell.angle_beta   90.00
_cell.angle_gamma   90.00
#
_symmetry.space_group_name_H-M   'P 1'
#
loop_
_entity.id
_entity.type
_entity.pdbx_description
1 polymer ?
#
loop_
_entity_poly.entity_id
_entity_poly.type
_entity_poly.pdbx_seq_one_letter_code
_entity_poly.pdbx_strand_id
1 'polypeptide(L)'
;MNVIVSAVDRIYANPSMAVAALWISATTSEETPIRVIRRAPDRITEFGAGRFVSDTMMVDVRVADLPDPHPGDLIVVGADSFTIQGEPTRDRERLIWSLDLQPT
;
A
#
# COMPACT_ATOMS: atom_id res chain seq x y z
N MET A 1 18.89 -9.80 -15.79
CA MET A 1 17.89 -10.22 -14.80
C MET A 1 18.36 -9.76 -13.44
N ASN A 2 17.67 -8.82 -12.78
CA ASN A 2 18.02 -8.37 -11.43
C ASN A 2 17.43 -9.35 -10.42
N VAL A 3 18.29 -9.98 -9.61
CA VAL A 3 17.89 -10.98 -8.60
C VAL A 3 16.94 -10.42 -7.54
N ILE A 4 17.03 -9.13 -7.23
CA ILE A 4 16.15 -8.45 -6.27
C ILE A 4 14.74 -8.35 -6.83
N VAL A 5 14.58 -7.99 -8.10
CA VAL A 5 13.27 -7.91 -8.78
C VAL A 5 12.59 -9.26 -8.75
N SER A 6 13.30 -10.34 -9.14
CA SER A 6 12.74 -11.70 -9.11
C SER A 6 12.36 -12.17 -7.70
N ALA A 7 13.07 -11.73 -6.67
CA ALA A 7 12.73 -12.04 -5.29
C ALA A 7 11.46 -11.29 -4.85
N VAL A 8 11.36 -9.99 -5.14
CA VAL A 8 10.17 -9.17 -4.87
C VAL A 8 8.94 -9.75 -5.57
N ASP A 9 9.07 -10.15 -6.83
CA ASP A 9 7.97 -10.76 -7.57
C ASP A 9 7.44 -12.03 -6.90
N ARG A 10 8.35 -12.88 -6.37
CA ARG A 10 7.95 -14.09 -5.63
C ARG A 10 7.26 -13.78 -4.31
N ILE A 11 7.70 -12.74 -3.61
CA ILE A 11 7.09 -12.30 -2.36
C ILE A 11 5.64 -11.85 -2.60
N TYR A 12 5.42 -11.00 -3.61
CA TYR A 12 4.09 -10.49 -3.92
C TYR A 12 3.17 -11.53 -4.58
N ALA A 13 3.72 -12.54 -5.25
CA ALA A 13 2.94 -13.66 -5.75
C ALA A 13 2.44 -14.61 -4.63
N ASN A 14 3.02 -14.55 -3.42
CA ASN A 14 2.67 -15.44 -2.33
C ASN A 14 1.37 -14.98 -1.62
N PRO A 15 0.27 -15.77 -1.63
CA PRO A 15 -1.00 -15.38 -1.03
C PRO A 15 -0.96 -15.21 0.49
N SER A 16 -0.01 -15.84 1.17
CA SER A 16 0.17 -15.70 2.62
C SER A 16 0.90 -14.41 3.00
N MET A 17 1.55 -13.74 2.04
CA MET A 17 2.29 -12.50 2.25
C MET A 17 1.55 -11.29 1.69
N ALA A 18 0.97 -11.43 0.49
CA ALA A 18 0.31 -10.35 -0.23
C ALA A 18 -1.16 -10.64 -0.49
N VAL A 19 -2.00 -9.72 -0.05
CA VAL A 19 -3.45 -9.76 -0.20
C VAL A 19 -3.83 -9.14 -1.54
N ALA A 20 -4.84 -9.71 -2.19
CA ALA A 20 -5.41 -9.13 -3.40
C ALA A 20 -6.15 -7.83 -3.05
N ALA A 21 -5.95 -6.80 -3.86
CA ALA A 21 -6.62 -5.52 -3.73
C ALA A 21 -6.95 -4.94 -5.11
N LEU A 22 -7.83 -3.95 -5.14
CA LEU A 22 -8.18 -3.19 -6.32
C LEU A 22 -7.73 -1.74 -6.12
N TRP A 23 -6.94 -1.22 -7.05
CA TRP A 23 -6.65 0.20 -7.14
C TRP A 23 -7.62 0.86 -8.10
N ILE A 24 -8.21 1.98 -7.68
CA ILE A 24 -9.06 2.82 -8.51
C ILE A 24 -8.43 4.21 -8.56
N SER A 25 -8.01 4.65 -9.74
CA SER A 25 -7.42 5.98 -9.90
C SER A 25 -8.47 7.06 -9.70
N ALA A 26 -8.16 8.09 -8.91
CA ALA A 26 -9.01 9.26 -8.74
C ALA A 26 -9.14 10.10 -10.02
N THR A 27 -8.16 10.00 -10.93
CA THR A 27 -8.11 10.81 -12.16
C THR A 27 -8.83 10.13 -13.31
N THR A 28 -8.59 8.82 -13.50
CA THR A 28 -9.11 8.09 -14.66
C THR A 28 -10.27 7.17 -14.33
N SER A 29 -10.54 6.91 -13.04
CA SER A 29 -11.48 5.88 -12.58
C SER A 29 -11.17 4.48 -13.12
N GLU A 30 -9.93 4.24 -13.57
CA GLU A 30 -9.48 2.94 -14.02
C GLU A 30 -9.26 2.02 -12.83
N GLU A 31 -9.80 0.80 -12.93
CA GLU A 31 -9.67 -0.23 -11.91
C GLU A 31 -8.56 -1.20 -12.30
N THR A 32 -7.53 -1.30 -11.47
CA THR A 32 -6.40 -2.20 -11.69
C THR A 32 -6.25 -3.17 -10.53
N PRO A 33 -6.26 -4.49 -10.77
CA PRO A 33 -5.99 -5.47 -9.73
C PRO A 33 -4.51 -5.42 -9.33
N ILE A 34 -4.26 -5.29 -8.03
CA ILE A 34 -2.93 -5.21 -7.45
C ILE A 34 -2.78 -6.20 -6.29
N ARG A 35 -1.54 -6.36 -5.80
CA ARG A 35 -1.27 -7.11 -4.58
C ARG A 35 -0.53 -6.24 -3.58
N VAL A 36 -1.03 -6.24 -2.35
CA VAL A 36 -0.53 -5.38 -1.28
C VAL A 36 -0.09 -6.21 -0.08
N ILE A 37 0.99 -5.79 0.56
CA ILE A 37 1.44 -6.33 1.84
C ILE A 37 1.04 -5.33 2.92
N ARG A 38 0.19 -5.75 3.86
CA ARG A 38 -0.20 -4.91 5.00
C ARG A 38 0.99 -4.80 5.95
N ARG A 39 1.39 -3.58 6.28
CA ARG A 39 2.32 -3.36 7.39
C ARG A 39 1.50 -3.40 8.68
N ALA A 40 1.95 -4.20 9.66
CA ALA A 40 1.31 -4.23 10.97
C ALA A 40 1.28 -2.80 11.56
N PRO A 41 0.18 -2.37 12.19
CA PRO A 41 0.04 -1.03 12.76
C PRO A 41 0.88 -0.83 14.04
N ASP A 42 2.01 -1.52 14.19
CA ASP A 42 2.84 -1.58 15.40
C ASP A 42 3.59 -0.28 15.72
N ARG A 43 3.13 0.86 15.20
CA ARG A 43 3.66 2.17 15.60
C ARG A 43 2.71 2.83 16.60
N ILE A 44 2.79 2.40 17.86
CA ILE A 44 2.35 3.23 18.98
C ILE A 44 3.27 4.44 19.01
N THR A 45 2.82 5.56 18.46
CA THR A 45 3.58 6.81 18.56
C THR A 45 3.23 7.44 19.90
N GLU A 46 4.13 7.33 20.88
CA GLU A 46 3.99 8.01 22.17
C GLU A 46 4.21 9.52 21.96
N PHE A 47 3.16 10.32 22.12
CA PHE A 47 3.26 11.78 22.15
C PHE A 47 2.64 12.31 23.46
N GLY A 48 3.48 12.50 24.47
CA GLY A 48 3.05 12.92 25.82
C GLY A 48 2.30 11.82 26.60
N ALA A 49 1.35 12.20 27.45
CA ALA A 49 0.55 11.28 28.27
C ALA A 49 -0.70 10.72 27.56
N GLY A 50 -0.85 10.95 26.25
CA GLY A 50 -1.99 10.53 25.46
C GLY A 50 -1.66 9.36 24.53
N ARG A 51 -2.53 8.35 24.47
CA ARG A 51 -2.46 7.26 23.49
C ARG A 51 -3.22 7.66 22.23
N PHE A 52 -2.51 7.99 21.15
CA PHE A 52 -3.11 8.16 19.83
C PHE A 52 -3.06 6.83 19.09
N VAL A 53 -4.22 6.20 18.92
CA VAL A 53 -4.40 5.10 17.98
C VAL A 53 -4.94 5.73 16.70
N SER A 54 -4.07 6.04 15.75
CA SER A 54 -4.51 6.39 14.41
C SER A 54 -4.90 5.09 13.70
N ASP A 55 -6.12 5.02 13.18
CA ASP A 55 -6.63 3.88 12.40
C ASP A 55 -6.07 3.88 10.96
N THR A 56 -4.82 4.32 10.83
CA THR A 56 -4.12 4.49 9.57
C THR A 56 -3.51 3.16 9.16
N MET A 57 -3.89 2.65 7.99
CA MET A 57 -3.33 1.42 7.44
C MET A 57 -2.15 1.76 6.53
N MET A 58 -0.96 1.26 6.84
CA MET A 58 0.15 1.31 5.89
C MET A 58 0.20 0.04 5.06
N VAL A 59 0.39 0.18 3.76
CA VAL A 59 0.61 -0.95 2.85
C VAL A 59 1.80 -0.73 1.95
N ASP A 60 2.40 -1.83 1.52
CA ASP A 60 3.41 -1.86 0.48
C ASP A 60 2.88 -2.52 -0.79
N VAL A 61 3.14 -1.90 -1.94
CA VAL A 61 2.73 -2.37 -3.27
C VAL A 61 3.88 -2.25 -4.25
N ARG A 62 3.96 -3.16 -5.22
CA ARG A 62 5.02 -3.08 -6.24
C ARG A 62 4.78 -1.91 -7.19
N VAL A 63 5.85 -1.21 -7.53
CA VAL A 63 5.83 -0.16 -8.57
C VAL A 63 5.37 -0.72 -9.92
N ALA A 64 5.63 -2.00 -10.20
CA ALA A 64 5.17 -2.66 -11.42
C ALA A 64 3.65 -2.85 -11.49
N ASP A 65 2.99 -3.02 -10.34
CA ASP A 65 1.54 -3.20 -10.26
C ASP A 65 0.81 -1.84 -10.16
N LEU A 66 1.50 -0.83 -9.63
CA LEU A 66 0.98 0.51 -9.36
C LEU A 66 1.98 1.57 -9.87
N PRO A 67 1.93 1.92 -11.17
CA PRO A 67 2.97 2.72 -11.79
C PRO A 67 3.00 4.17 -11.28
N ASP A 68 1.82 4.76 -11.02
CA ASP A 68 1.66 6.19 -10.78
C ASP A 68 0.57 6.49 -9.73
N PRO A 69 0.77 6.05 -8.47
CA PRO A 69 -0.19 6.30 -7.40
C PRO A 69 -0.24 7.78 -7.02
N HIS A 70 -1.43 8.26 -6.71
CA HIS A 70 -1.65 9.63 -6.26
C HIS A 70 -2.47 9.69 -4.97
N PRO A 71 -2.28 10.73 -4.14
CA PRO A 71 -3.18 11.02 -3.04
C PRO A 71 -4.62 11.15 -3.55
N GLY A 72 -5.57 10.50 -2.88
CA GLY A 72 -6.98 10.46 -3.29
C GLY A 72 -7.39 9.23 -4.09
N ASP A 73 -6.43 8.45 -4.61
CA ASP A 73 -6.74 7.15 -5.20
C ASP A 73 -7.34 6.20 -4.17
N LEU A 74 -8.20 5.28 -4.62
CA LEU A 74 -8.85 4.29 -3.75
C LEU A 74 -8.15 2.94 -3.84
N ILE A 75 -8.00 2.31 -2.68
CA ILE A 75 -7.51 0.94 -2.53
C ILE A 75 -8.60 0.13 -1.84
N VAL A 76 -9.15 -0.85 -2.53
CA VAL A 76 -10.18 -1.75 -2.00
C VAL A 76 -9.55 -3.09 -1.65
N VAL A 77 -9.68 -3.53 -0.40
CA VAL A 77 -9.14 -4.80 0.07
C VAL A 77 -10.27 -5.63 0.69
N GLY A 78 -10.78 -6.61 -0.06
CA GLY A 78 -11.95 -7.38 0.37
C GLY A 78 -13.22 -6.51 0.33
N ALA A 79 -13.83 -6.28 1.50
CA ALA A 79 -15.01 -5.42 1.64
C ALA A 79 -14.67 -3.99 2.11
N ASP A 80 -13.41 -3.75 2.48
CA ASP A 80 -12.96 -2.48 3.04
C ASP A 80 -12.39 -1.59 1.94
N SER A 81 -12.76 -0.31 1.94
CA SER A 81 -12.22 0.72 1.04
C SER A 81 -11.39 1.73 1.79
N PHE A 82 -10.23 2.06 1.24
CA PHE A 82 -9.33 3.05 1.79
C PHE A 82 -8.92 4.06 0.73
N THR A 83 -8.63 5.28 1.15
CA THR A 83 -8.09 6.33 0.28
C THR A 83 -6.60 6.50 0.57
N ILE A 84 -5.77 6.66 -0.46
CA ILE A 84 -4.36 7.02 -0.32
C ILE A 84 -4.28 8.43 0.31
N GLN A 85 -3.68 8.49 1.49
CA GLN A 85 -3.39 9.71 2.22
C GLN A 85 -1.93 10.08 2.02
N GLY A 86 -1.67 11.36 1.73
CA GLY A 86 -0.31 11.87 1.58
C GLY A 86 0.42 11.31 0.35
N GLU A 87 1.67 11.74 0.19
CA GLU A 87 2.46 11.42 -0.99
C GLU A 87 3.01 9.98 -0.92
N PRO A 88 2.75 9.12 -1.92
CA PRO A 88 3.36 7.79 -2.01
C PRO A 88 4.88 7.86 -1.97
N THR A 89 5.51 7.01 -1.16
CA THR A 89 6.98 7.01 -1.01
C THR A 89 7.58 5.75 -1.60
N ARG A 90 8.62 5.89 -2.43
CA ARG A 90 9.37 4.73 -2.94
C ARG A 90 10.40 4.25 -1.94
N ASP A 91 10.60 2.94 -1.89
CA ASP A 91 11.74 2.34 -1.21
C ASP A 91 13.07 2.72 -1.88
N ARG A 92 14.18 2.35 -1.24
CA ARG A 92 15.53 2.67 -1.71
C ARG A 92 15.81 2.11 -3.11
N GLU A 93 15.32 0.90 -3.41
CA GLU A 93 15.52 0.24 -4.69
C GLU A 93 14.49 0.65 -5.74
N ARG A 94 13.50 1.49 -5.37
CA ARG A 94 12.41 1.98 -6.22
C ARG A 94 11.57 0.86 -6.86
N LEU A 95 11.42 -0.24 -6.15
CA LEU A 95 10.63 -1.40 -6.55
C LEU A 95 9.29 -1.47 -5.81
N ILE A 96 9.19 -0.80 -4.67
CA ILE A 96 8.04 -0.84 -3.78
C ILE A 96 7.61 0.59 -3.45
N TRP A 97 6.31 0.82 -3.54
CA TRP A 97 5.63 1.96 -2.96
C TRP A 97 5.18 1.64 -1.54
N SER A 98 5.39 2.57 -0.63
CA SER A 98 4.72 2.62 0.67
C SER A 98 3.59 3.63 0.60
N LEU A 99 2.39 3.15 0.89
CA LEU A 99 1.16 3.94 0.90
C LEU A 99 0.67 4.07 2.34
N ASP A 100 0.30 5.29 2.69
CA ASP A 100 -0.44 5.62 3.89
C ASP A 100 -1.92 5.67 3.48
N LEU A 101 -2.78 4.90 4.15
CA LEU A 101 -4.19 4.76 3.80
C LEU A 101 -5.08 5.15 4.98
N GLN A 102 -6.14 5.89 4.66
CA GLN A 102 -7.23 6.20 5.59
C GLN A 102 -8.53 5.50 5.17
N PRO A 103 -9.35 5.02 6.11
CA PRO A 103 -10.69 4.52 5.79
C PRO A 103 -11.53 5.58 5.07
N THR A 104 -12.26 5.18 4.02
CA THR A 104 -13.19 6.04 3.27
C THR A 104 -14.57 6.06 3.91
#